data_AF-A0A1B2Z3K0-F1
#
_entry.id   AF-A0A1B2Z3K0-F1
#
_cell.length_a   1.000
_cell.length_b   1.000
_cell.length_c   1.000
_cell.angle_alpha   90.00
_cell.angle_beta   90.00
_cell.angle_gamma   90.00
#
_symmetry.space_group_name_H-M   'P 1'
#
loop_
_entity.id
_entity.type
_entity.pdbx_description
1 polymer ?
#
loop_
_entity_poly.entity_id
_entity_poly.type
_entity_poly.pdbx_seq_one_letter_code
_entity_poly.pdbx_strand_id
1 'polypeptide(L)'
;MLQILTRFKEKYKPLLKKGLIIEGMVVVDHARRKNAISVSKPFIFDNRNIPTSFDGIQVKKRIVGEMPIEFQIDRTQPDWHKKEYIWAPERFELFVDRALGEIKDKLGDSRLTREEALDAVCFGNFEEHARKVKMLVRQGKVPAYNTAALTTA
;
A
#
# COMPACT_ATOMS: atom_id res chain seq x y z
N MET A 1 -18.30 16.31 -9.84
CA MET A 1 -17.21 15.31 -9.97
C MET A 1 -15.92 15.89 -10.54
N LEU A 2 -15.94 16.58 -11.69
CA LEU A 2 -14.73 17.21 -12.26
C LEU A 2 -14.06 18.21 -11.30
N GLN A 3 -14.87 19.06 -10.63
CA GLN A 3 -14.36 19.99 -9.61
C GLN A 3 -13.67 19.28 -8.43
N ILE A 4 -14.16 18.11 -8.01
CA ILE A 4 -13.54 17.33 -6.91
C ILE A 4 -12.16 16.85 -7.35
N LEU A 5 -12.02 16.34 -8.58
CA LEU A 5 -10.72 15.94 -9.11
C LEU A 5 -9.76 17.13 -9.22
N THR A 6 -10.24 18.31 -9.65
CA THR A 6 -9.42 19.53 -9.70
C THR A 6 -8.92 19.93 -8.32
N ARG A 7 -9.80 19.96 -7.31
CA ARG A 7 -9.41 20.24 -5.91
C ARG A 7 -8.42 19.22 -5.37
N PHE A 8 -8.62 17.93 -5.69
CA PHE A 8 -7.71 16.86 -5.30
C PHE A 8 -6.32 17.09 -5.92
N LYS A 9 -6.27 17.38 -7.23
CA LYS A 9 -5.03 17.65 -7.95
C LYS A 9 -4.27 18.84 -7.35
N GLU A 10 -4.97 19.92 -7.03
CA GLU A 10 -4.33 21.10 -6.44
C GLU A 10 -3.80 20.80 -5.02
N LYS A 11 -4.62 20.18 -4.17
CA LYS A 11 -4.24 19.85 -2.79
C LYS A 11 -3.02 18.92 -2.71
N TYR A 12 -2.96 17.92 -3.58
CA TYR A 12 -1.90 16.90 -3.54
C TYR A 12 -0.79 17.13 -4.59
N LYS A 13 -0.79 18.28 -5.26
CA LYS A 13 0.28 18.71 -6.20
C LYS A 13 1.69 18.58 -5.63
N PRO A 14 1.98 18.91 -4.35
CA PRO A 14 3.32 18.75 -3.79
C PRO A 14 3.83 17.30 -3.81
N LEU A 15 2.92 16.31 -3.74
CA LEU A 15 3.27 14.90 -3.72
C LEU A 15 3.67 14.35 -5.10
N LEU A 16 3.41 15.09 -6.18
CA LEU A 16 3.84 14.70 -7.53
C LEU A 16 5.37 14.60 -7.62
N LYS A 17 6.09 15.52 -6.95
CA LYS A 17 7.55 15.49 -6.85
C LYS A 17 8.08 14.27 -6.07
N LYS A 18 7.23 13.64 -5.25
CA LYS A 18 7.52 12.41 -4.50
C LYS A 18 7.07 11.14 -5.26
N GLY A 19 6.70 11.25 -6.53
CA GLY A 19 6.30 10.13 -7.38
C GLY A 19 4.81 9.76 -7.33
N LEU A 20 3.96 10.58 -6.71
CA LEU A 20 2.51 10.40 -6.85
C LEU A 20 2.08 10.74 -8.28
N ILE A 21 1.22 9.91 -8.87
CA ILE A 21 0.57 10.14 -10.15
C ILE A 21 -0.93 10.13 -9.90
N ILE A 22 -1.63 11.19 -10.33
CA ILE A 22 -3.09 11.29 -10.22
C ILE A 22 -3.69 10.91 -11.58
N GLU A 23 -4.11 9.66 -11.71
CA GLU A 23 -4.62 9.09 -12.96
C GLU A 23 -5.97 9.67 -13.36
N GLY A 24 -6.83 9.99 -12.38
CA GLY A 24 -8.12 10.62 -12.61
C GLY A 24 -9.27 9.92 -11.89
N MET A 25 -10.47 10.03 -12.45
CA MET A 25 -11.65 9.31 -11.96
C MET A 25 -11.76 7.95 -12.65
N VAL A 26 -12.07 6.91 -11.87
CA VAL A 26 -12.33 5.55 -12.37
C VAL A 26 -13.67 5.06 -11.81
N VAL A 27 -14.40 4.29 -12.62
CA VAL A 27 -15.59 3.58 -12.15
C VAL A 27 -15.12 2.32 -11.41
N VAL A 28 -15.58 2.14 -10.17
CA VAL A 28 -15.19 0.98 -9.34
C VAL A 28 -16.32 -0.03 -9.16
N ASP A 29 -17.56 0.39 -9.42
CA ASP A 29 -18.75 -0.46 -9.46
C ASP A 29 -19.71 0.13 -10.49
N HIS A 30 -19.84 -0.54 -11.64
CA HIS A 30 -20.71 -0.10 -12.72
C HIS A 30 -22.19 -0.16 -12.32
N ALA A 31 -22.60 -1.21 -11.61
CA ALA A 31 -23.99 -1.42 -11.21
C ALA A 31 -24.46 -0.33 -10.23
N ARG A 32 -23.59 0.06 -9.30
CA ARG A 32 -23.87 1.11 -8.31
C ARG A 32 -23.42 2.51 -8.74
N ARG A 33 -22.90 2.66 -9.96
CA ARG A 33 -22.29 3.90 -10.49
C ARG A 33 -21.28 4.53 -9.52
N LYS A 34 -20.54 3.69 -8.80
CA LYS A 34 -19.59 4.15 -7.78
C LYS A 34 -18.29 4.54 -8.46
N ASN A 35 -17.85 5.77 -8.24
CA ASN A 35 -16.60 6.32 -8.75
C ASN A 35 -15.54 6.41 -7.64
N ALA A 36 -14.27 6.37 -8.04
CA ALA A 36 -13.13 6.61 -7.18
C ALA A 36 -12.11 7.51 -7.89
N ILE A 37 -11.29 8.21 -7.10
CA ILE A 37 -10.08 8.86 -7.60
C ILE A 37 -8.99 7.80 -7.63
N SER A 38 -8.39 7.54 -8.78
CA SER A 38 -7.27 6.62 -8.94
C SER A 38 -5.95 7.38 -8.88
N VAL A 39 -5.04 6.87 -8.05
CA VAL A 39 -3.67 7.37 -7.96
C VAL A 39 -2.69 6.20 -8.03
N SER A 40 -1.55 6.40 -8.67
CA SER A 40 -0.41 5.48 -8.65
C SER A 40 0.78 6.09 -7.93
N LYS A 41 1.59 5.25 -7.29
CA LYS A 41 2.76 5.67 -6.50
C LYS A 41 3.84 4.58 -6.49
N PRO A 42 5.13 4.90 -6.25
CA PRO A 42 6.17 3.89 -6.04
C PRO A 42 5.93 3.07 -4.77
N PHE A 43 6.63 1.94 -4.58
CA PHE A 43 6.44 1.14 -3.36
C PHE A 43 6.72 1.96 -2.10
N ILE A 44 7.94 2.52 -2.00
CA ILE A 44 8.35 3.45 -0.95
C ILE A 44 7.69 4.81 -1.22
N PHE A 45 6.62 5.08 -0.48
CA PHE A 45 5.88 6.33 -0.52
C PHE A 45 5.19 6.51 0.83
N ASP A 46 5.18 7.72 1.38
CA ASP A 46 4.49 7.98 2.64
C ASP A 46 2.97 8.04 2.45
N ASN A 47 2.32 6.90 2.69
CA ASN A 47 0.88 6.71 2.49
C ASN A 47 0.02 7.50 3.46
N ARG A 48 0.59 8.01 4.56
CA ARG A 48 -0.11 8.88 5.53
C ARG A 48 -0.53 10.21 4.88
N ASN A 49 0.18 10.62 3.84
CA ASN A 49 -0.10 11.85 3.08
C ASN A 49 -1.21 11.71 2.04
N ILE A 50 -1.74 10.50 1.80
CA ILE A 50 -2.84 10.28 0.85
C ILE A 50 -4.04 9.74 1.63
N PRO A 51 -5.20 10.43 1.61
CA PRO A 51 -6.36 9.97 2.35
C PRO A 51 -6.97 8.72 1.69
N THR A 52 -7.81 8.01 2.44
CA THR A 52 -8.59 6.87 1.92
C THR A 52 -9.84 7.34 1.16
N SER A 53 -10.32 8.55 1.43
CA SER A 53 -11.40 9.24 0.72
C SER A 53 -11.17 10.75 0.64
N PHE A 54 -11.78 11.40 -0.34
CA PHE A 54 -11.73 12.85 -0.52
C PHE A 54 -13.09 13.35 -1.02
N ASP A 55 -13.69 14.29 -0.29
CA ASP A 55 -15.04 14.82 -0.55
C ASP A 55 -16.09 13.71 -0.78
N GLY A 56 -16.04 12.67 0.05
CA GLY A 56 -16.95 11.51 -0.03
C GLY A 56 -16.64 10.52 -1.15
N ILE A 57 -15.61 10.75 -1.98
CA ILE A 57 -15.17 9.85 -3.04
C ILE A 57 -14.00 9.01 -2.55
N GLN A 58 -14.02 7.71 -2.80
CA GLN A 58 -12.93 6.81 -2.42
C GLN A 58 -11.66 7.13 -3.22
N VAL A 59 -10.50 7.04 -2.58
CA VAL A 59 -9.19 7.12 -3.26
C VAL A 59 -8.62 5.72 -3.37
N LYS A 60 -8.45 5.23 -4.60
CA LYS A 60 -7.79 3.96 -4.90
C LYS A 60 -6.31 4.21 -5.19
N LYS A 61 -5.45 3.62 -4.37
CA LYS A 61 -4.00 3.69 -4.48
C LYS A 61 -3.49 2.45 -5.21
N ARG A 62 -2.65 2.63 -6.22
CA ARG A 62 -1.95 1.56 -6.95
C ARG A 62 -0.45 1.71 -6.74
N ILE A 63 0.24 0.59 -6.55
CA ILE A 63 1.70 0.57 -6.56
C ILE A 63 2.18 0.32 -8.00
N VAL A 64 3.14 1.11 -8.45
CA VAL A 64 3.81 0.96 -9.75
C VAL A 64 5.30 0.76 -9.55
N GLY A 65 5.94 0.08 -10.50
CA GLY A 65 7.35 -0.28 -10.45
C GLY A 65 7.59 -1.68 -9.87
N GLU A 66 8.85 -1.95 -9.56
CA GLU A 66 9.28 -3.22 -9.00
C GLU A 66 8.85 -3.35 -7.54
N MET A 67 8.41 -4.56 -7.17
CA MET A 67 8.06 -4.90 -5.80
C MET A 67 9.33 -5.34 -5.05
N PRO A 68 9.51 -4.92 -3.79
CA PRO A 68 10.61 -5.44 -2.98
C PRO A 68 10.53 -6.96 -2.85
N ILE A 69 11.68 -7.61 -2.65
CA ILE A 69 11.80 -9.07 -2.61
C ILE A 69 10.86 -9.70 -1.58
N GLU A 70 10.60 -9.02 -0.46
CA GLU A 70 9.68 -9.47 0.60
C GLU A 70 8.23 -9.59 0.14
N PHE A 71 7.86 -8.93 -0.96
CA PHE A 71 6.52 -8.94 -1.53
C PHE A 71 6.45 -9.70 -2.87
N GLN A 72 7.58 -10.22 -3.33
CA GLN A 72 7.59 -11.11 -4.48
C GLN A 72 7.11 -12.48 -4.02
N ILE A 73 6.11 -13.00 -4.72
CA ILE A 73 5.49 -14.28 -4.43
C ILE A 73 5.38 -15.06 -5.72
N ASP A 74 5.62 -16.37 -5.67
CA ASP A 74 5.47 -17.22 -6.83
C ASP A 74 3.99 -17.40 -7.16
N ARG A 75 3.53 -16.67 -8.17
CA ARG A 75 2.15 -16.71 -8.66
C ARG A 75 1.92 -17.80 -9.70
N THR A 76 2.95 -18.55 -10.08
CA THR A 76 2.84 -19.62 -11.09
C THR A 76 2.24 -20.90 -10.51
N GLN A 77 2.35 -21.10 -9.18
CA GLN A 77 1.76 -22.26 -8.55
C GLN A 77 0.23 -22.20 -8.49
N PRO A 78 -0.47 -23.32 -8.73
CA PRO A 78 -1.89 -23.43 -8.41
C PRO A 78 -2.14 -23.08 -6.94
N ASP A 79 -3.23 -22.35 -6.69
CA ASP A 79 -3.67 -21.99 -5.34
C ASP A 79 -2.66 -21.17 -4.49
N TRP A 80 -1.69 -20.48 -5.11
CA TRP A 80 -0.73 -19.64 -4.37
C TRP A 80 -1.42 -18.67 -3.38
N HIS A 81 -2.57 -18.12 -3.77
CA HIS A 81 -3.36 -17.17 -2.98
C HIS A 81 -4.00 -17.78 -1.72
N LYS A 82 -4.09 -19.11 -1.64
CA LYS A 82 -4.50 -19.84 -0.44
C LYS A 82 -3.33 -20.17 0.48
N LYS A 83 -2.10 -20.07 0.00
CA LYS A 83 -0.87 -20.35 0.76
C LYS A 83 -0.19 -19.09 1.25
N GLU A 84 -0.22 -18.03 0.44
CA GLU A 84 0.50 -16.79 0.71
C GLU A 84 -0.38 -15.56 0.59
N TYR A 85 -0.28 -14.70 1.61
CA TYR A 85 -0.84 -13.37 1.58
C TYR A 85 0.27 -12.34 1.36
N ILE A 86 0.25 -11.70 0.18
CA ILE A 86 1.29 -10.74 -0.23
C ILE A 86 1.37 -9.51 0.70
N TRP A 87 0.25 -9.09 1.31
CA TRP A 87 0.21 -7.93 2.21
C TRP A 87 0.26 -8.34 3.67
N ALA A 88 0.89 -9.46 4.00
CA ALA A 88 1.12 -9.87 5.38
C ALA A 88 1.92 -8.80 6.14
N PRO A 89 1.52 -8.40 7.36
CA PRO A 89 2.24 -7.43 8.18
C PRO A 89 3.73 -7.76 8.33
N GLU A 90 4.04 -9.05 8.48
CA GLU A 90 5.40 -9.57 8.65
C GLU A 90 6.30 -9.22 7.45
N ARG A 91 5.76 -9.17 6.23
CA ARG A 91 6.52 -8.74 5.04
C ARG A 91 6.88 -7.26 5.09
N PHE A 92 6.03 -6.42 5.67
CA PHE A 92 6.35 -5.00 5.89
C PHE A 92 7.44 -4.83 6.94
N GLU A 93 7.38 -5.61 8.02
CA GLU A 93 8.42 -5.61 9.06
C GLU A 93 9.77 -6.00 8.48
N LEU A 94 9.85 -7.15 7.80
CA LEU A 94 11.08 -7.59 7.14
C LEU A 94 11.64 -6.56 6.16
N PHE A 95 10.75 -5.95 5.36
CA PHE A 95 11.16 -4.92 4.40
C PHE A 95 11.70 -3.66 5.09
N VAL A 96 11.00 -3.16 6.11
CA VAL A 96 11.44 -1.97 6.86
C VAL A 96 12.75 -2.26 7.59
N ASP A 97 12.89 -3.43 8.20
CA ASP A 97 14.10 -3.84 8.92
C ASP A 97 15.31 -3.91 7.99
N ARG A 98 15.14 -4.45 6.77
CA ARG A 98 16.21 -4.49 5.77
C ARG A 98 16.50 -3.10 5.17
N ALA A 99 15.46 -2.34 4.85
CA ALA A 99 15.56 -1.18 3.94
C ALA A 99 15.33 0.17 4.63
N LEU A 100 15.39 0.26 5.96
CA LEU A 100 15.12 1.50 6.70
C LEU A 100 15.94 2.70 6.18
N GLY A 101 17.23 2.50 5.87
CA GLY A 101 18.07 3.54 5.29
C GLY A 101 17.55 4.06 3.94
N GLU A 102 17.19 3.14 3.03
CA GLU A 102 16.60 3.49 1.73
C GLU A 102 15.27 4.24 1.90
N ILE A 103 14.44 3.80 2.85
CA ILE A 103 13.16 4.45 3.15
C ILE A 103 13.39 5.89 3.62
N LYS A 104 14.32 6.12 4.55
CA LYS A 104 14.69 7.46 5.02
C LYS A 104 15.10 8.38 3.89
N ASP A 105 15.98 7.89 3.01
CA ASP A 105 16.50 8.66 1.88
C ASP A 105 15.38 9.01 0.88
N LYS A 106 14.55 8.03 0.51
CA LYS A 106 13.44 8.23 -0.45
C LYS A 106 12.33 9.12 0.11
N LEU A 107 12.05 9.04 1.41
CA LEU A 107 11.05 9.89 2.05
C LEU A 107 11.59 11.29 2.41
N GLY A 108 12.92 11.44 2.43
CA GLY A 108 13.62 12.68 2.78
C GLY A 108 13.56 12.98 4.27
N ASP A 109 13.55 11.96 5.12
CA ASP A 109 13.51 12.09 6.58
C ASP A 109 14.54 11.17 7.25
N SER A 110 15.69 11.74 7.63
CA SER A 110 16.78 10.99 8.27
C SER A 110 16.46 10.52 9.69
N ARG A 111 15.47 11.13 10.34
CA ARG A 111 15.09 10.85 11.73
C ARG A 111 13.94 9.85 11.84
N LEU A 112 13.38 9.42 10.72
CA LEU A 112 12.29 8.46 10.66
C LEU A 112 12.60 7.22 11.52
N THR A 113 11.73 6.91 12.45
CA THR A 113 11.82 5.69 13.26
C THR A 113 11.34 4.47 12.47
N ARG A 114 11.60 3.26 12.98
CA ARG A 114 11.11 2.02 12.38
C ARG A 114 9.58 2.02 12.33
N GLU A 115 8.94 2.46 13.40
CA GLU A 115 7.49 2.50 13.57
C GLU A 115 6.86 3.49 12.59
N GLU A 116 7.44 4.69 12.44
CA GLU A 116 6.98 5.66 11.47
C GLU A 116 7.20 5.20 10.02
N ALA A 117 8.29 4.49 9.76
CA ALA A 117 8.55 3.88 8.46
C ALA A 117 7.48 2.83 8.15
N LEU A 118 7.14 1.96 9.11
CA LEU A 118 6.06 0.99 8.98
C LEU A 118 4.72 1.67 8.66
N ASP A 119 4.34 2.71 9.40
CA ASP A 119 3.10 3.44 9.11
C ASP A 119 3.13 4.10 7.72
N ALA A 120 4.27 4.69 7.34
CA ALA A 120 4.43 5.33 6.03
C ALA A 120 4.25 4.32 4.88
N VAL A 121 4.92 3.16 4.93
CA VAL A 121 4.87 2.18 3.83
C VAL A 121 3.65 1.26 3.90
N CYS A 122 3.14 0.96 5.10
CA CYS A 122 2.01 0.07 5.33
C CYS A 122 0.69 0.86 5.37
N PHE A 123 0.29 1.37 4.21
CA PHE A 123 -1.03 1.97 3.97
C PHE A 123 -1.41 3.19 4.83
N GLY A 124 -0.51 3.70 5.67
CA GLY A 124 -0.71 4.85 6.54
C GLY A 124 -0.95 4.49 8.02
N ASN A 125 -1.13 3.21 8.34
CA ASN A 125 -1.33 2.73 9.71
C ASN A 125 -1.04 1.23 9.76
N PHE A 126 0.15 0.87 10.23
CA PHE A 126 0.60 -0.52 10.29
C PHE A 126 -0.21 -1.32 11.30
N GLU A 127 -0.49 -0.76 12.47
CA GLU A 127 -1.17 -1.47 13.54
C GLU A 127 -2.63 -1.81 13.18
N GLU A 128 -3.34 -0.88 12.55
CA GLU A 128 -4.71 -1.12 12.04
C GLU A 128 -4.70 -2.21 10.97
N HIS A 129 -3.73 -2.17 10.05
CA HIS A 129 -3.57 -3.21 9.04
C HIS A 129 -3.27 -4.57 9.66
N ALA A 130 -2.34 -4.65 10.61
CA ALA A 130 -2.00 -5.88 11.32
C ALA A 130 -3.20 -6.47 12.06
N ARG A 131 -3.97 -5.64 12.77
CA ARG A 131 -5.23 -6.04 13.43
C ARG A 131 -6.25 -6.59 12.43
N LYS A 132 -6.40 -5.91 11.29
CA LYS A 132 -7.32 -6.34 10.22
C LYS A 132 -6.90 -7.67 9.62
N VAL A 133 -5.62 -7.86 9.30
CA VAL A 133 -5.11 -9.12 8.74
C VAL A 133 -5.30 -10.27 9.73
N LYS A 134 -4.98 -10.07 11.00
CA LYS A 134 -5.20 -11.07 12.05
C LYS A 134 -6.67 -11.52 12.12
N MET A 135 -7.61 -10.59 11.99
CA MET A 135 -9.04 -10.91 11.91
C MET A 135 -9.39 -11.69 10.64
N LEU A 136 -8.84 -11.33 9.48
CA LEU A 136 -9.09 -12.04 8.23
C LEU A 136 -8.54 -13.47 8.24
N VAL A 137 -7.38 -13.69 8.88
CA VAL A 137 -6.80 -15.02 9.11
C VAL A 137 -7.73 -15.86 9.98
N ARG A 138 -8.22 -15.31 11.09
CA ARG A 138 -9.19 -15.98 11.97
C ARG A 138 -10.50 -16.35 11.25
N GLN A 139 -10.90 -15.55 10.27
CA GLN A 139 -12.08 -15.79 9.43
C GLN A 139 -11.81 -16.75 8.25
N GLY A 140 -10.57 -17.23 8.07
CA GLY A 140 -10.18 -18.07 6.94
C GLY A 140 -10.21 -17.34 5.58
N LYS A 141 -10.27 -16.01 5.58
CA LYS A 141 -10.35 -15.20 4.34
C LYS A 141 -8.99 -14.97 3.69
N VAL A 142 -7.92 -15.03 4.48
CA VAL A 142 -6.53 -14.97 4.01
C VAL A 142 -5.71 -16.01 4.78
N PRO A 143 -4.67 -16.60 4.18
CA PRO A 143 -3.79 -17.52 4.90
C PRO A 143 -2.98 -16.80 5.97
N ALA A 144 -2.61 -17.55 7.02
CA ALA A 144 -1.62 -17.08 7.99
C ALA A 144 -0.25 -16.94 7.30
N TYR A 145 0.56 -16.00 7.79
CA TYR A 145 1.92 -15.84 7.29
C TYR A 145 2.75 -17.08 7.63
N ASN A 146 3.46 -17.63 6.64
CA ASN A 146 4.34 -18.78 6.81
C ASN A 146 5.79 -18.37 6.53
N THR A 147 6.62 -18.38 7.58
CA THR A 147 8.03 -17.99 7.54
C THR A 147 8.89 -18.93 6.68
N ALA A 148 8.45 -20.18 6.46
CA ALA A 148 9.21 -21.19 5.73
C ALA A 148 9.42 -20.85 4.23
N ALA A 149 8.58 -19.98 3.66
CA ALA A 149 8.63 -19.62 2.25
C ALA A 149 9.83 -18.72 1.86
N LEU A 150 10.46 -18.05 2.83
CA LEU A 150 11.61 -17.17 2.58
C LEU A 150 12.97 -17.88 2.60
N THR A 151 13.05 -19.09 3.17
CA THR A 151 14.29 -19.86 3.33
C THR A 151 14.68 -20.70 2.10
N THR A 152 13.84 -20.74 1.07
CA THR A 152 14.03 -21.57 -0.14
C THR A 152 14.20 -20.76 -1.43
N ALA A 153 14.47 -19.46 -1.35
CA ALA A 153 14.76 -18.59 -2.50
C ALA A 153 16.24 -18.22 -2.56
#